data_AF-A0A2M9CA47-F1
#
_entry.id   AF-A0A2M9CA47-F1
#
_cell.length_a   1.000
_cell.length_b   1.000
_cell.length_c   1.000
_cell.angle_alpha   90.00
_cell.angle_beta   90.00
_cell.angle_gamma   90.00
#
_symmetry.space_group_name_H-M   'P 1'
#
loop_
_entity.id
_entity.type
_entity.pdbx_description
1 polymer ?
#
loop_
_entity_poly.entity_id
_entity_poly.type
_entity_poly.pdbx_seq_one_letter_code
_entity_poly.pdbx_strand_id
1 'polypeptide(L)'
;MGKYDDLYSGLELLAQSNKKSYKDHLKFDEGITQMINSICEYKRNFLFYYENYSGALKESRSGNILAAEALISRAKKYIDKSVLSKEENKLYDLICTPVDAYLFYKKKDYVTAIKMTKETMILDSYFEEQFPIVFYHKIQQMQNISRIYFREQKINEALEVLKLIFSLLINKTEITYFDVHYHPSFLERNNEGLRKSMIYDVFNELVATGEKHEEAKRDYILDFCNEIINNPDLNLNELHV
;
A
#
# COMPACT_ATOMS: atom_id res chain seq x y z
N MET A 1 1.57 -35.19 -2.80
CA MET A 1 1.68 -33.78 -2.37
C MET A 1 2.46 -33.04 -3.44
N GLY A 2 1.85 -32.01 -4.03
CA GLY A 2 2.55 -31.05 -4.89
C GLY A 2 3.50 -30.19 -4.06
N LYS A 3 4.56 -29.66 -4.70
CA LYS A 3 5.62 -28.87 -4.05
C LYS A 3 5.07 -27.71 -3.19
N TYR A 4 3.93 -27.14 -3.58
CA TYR A 4 3.34 -25.94 -2.97
C TYR A 4 1.98 -26.18 -2.30
N ASP A 5 1.64 -27.43 -1.94
CA ASP A 5 0.33 -27.75 -1.32
C ASP A 5 0.10 -26.97 -0.01
N ASP A 6 1.14 -26.85 0.81
CA ASP A 6 1.10 -26.11 2.08
C ASP A 6 0.90 -24.61 1.85
N LEU A 7 1.57 -24.04 0.84
CA LEU A 7 1.40 -22.66 0.42
C LEU A 7 -0.05 -22.34 0.04
N TYR A 8 -0.64 -23.18 -0.82
CA TYR A 8 -2.01 -22.95 -1.28
C TYR A 8 -3.04 -23.16 -0.17
N SER A 9 -2.82 -24.15 0.70
CA SER A 9 -3.66 -24.39 1.88
C SER A 9 -3.59 -23.22 2.86
N GLY A 10 -2.38 -22.73 3.16
CA GLY A 10 -2.19 -21.56 4.02
C GLY A 10 -2.81 -20.28 3.44
N LEU A 11 -2.67 -20.05 2.13
CA LEU A 11 -3.34 -18.93 1.45
C LEU A 11 -4.87 -19.01 1.57
N GLU A 12 -5.45 -20.21 1.47
CA GLU A 12 -6.88 -20.40 1.67
C GLU A 12 -7.31 -20.04 3.11
N LEU A 13 -6.53 -20.44 4.11
CA LEU A 13 -6.79 -20.09 5.52
C LEU A 13 -6.73 -18.57 5.73
N LEU A 14 -5.72 -17.89 5.15
CA LEU A 14 -5.62 -16.42 5.15
C LEU A 14 -6.85 -15.77 4.49
N ALA A 15 -7.30 -16.30 3.35
CA ALA A 15 -8.48 -15.80 2.65
C ALA A 15 -9.76 -15.94 3.48
N GLN A 16 -9.93 -17.07 4.18
CA GLN A 16 -11.07 -17.33 5.04
C GLN A 16 -11.08 -16.40 6.27
N SER A 17 -9.92 -16.16 6.88
CA SER A 17 -9.75 -15.16 7.93
C SER A 17 -10.14 -13.76 7.43
N ASN A 18 -9.57 -13.33 6.30
CA ASN A 18 -9.80 -11.98 5.80
C ASN A 18 -11.28 -11.71 5.45
N LYS A 19 -11.97 -12.69 4.84
CA LYS A 19 -13.42 -12.61 4.54
C LYS A 19 -14.29 -12.43 5.78
N LYS A 20 -13.90 -13.00 6.92
CA LYS A 20 -14.64 -12.85 8.17
C LYS A 20 -14.41 -11.48 8.81
N SER A 21 -13.24 -10.89 8.59
CA SER A 21 -12.78 -9.74 9.36
C SER A 21 -12.93 -8.38 8.67
N TYR A 22 -12.83 -8.22 7.33
CA TYR A 22 -12.59 -6.86 6.79
C TYR A 22 -13.02 -6.52 5.35
N LYS A 23 -13.29 -5.23 5.11
CA LYS A 23 -13.47 -4.58 3.79
C LYS A 23 -12.51 -3.36 3.68
N ASP A 24 -11.31 -3.58 3.16
CA ASP A 24 -10.17 -2.65 3.25
C ASP A 24 -10.33 -1.26 2.61
N HIS A 25 -11.05 -1.15 1.49
CA HIS A 25 -11.21 0.14 0.79
C HIS A 25 -11.97 1.20 1.60
N LEU A 26 -12.76 0.80 2.60
CA LEU A 26 -13.57 1.74 3.38
C LEU A 26 -12.73 2.50 4.42
N LYS A 27 -11.64 1.92 4.93
CA LYS A 27 -10.97 2.44 6.13
C LYS A 27 -9.95 3.53 5.85
N PHE A 28 -9.27 3.47 4.70
CA PHE A 28 -8.39 4.56 4.30
C PHE A 28 -9.18 5.79 3.84
N ASP A 29 -10.28 5.60 3.09
CA ASP A 29 -11.19 6.67 2.70
C ASP A 29 -11.81 7.38 3.93
N GLU A 30 -12.22 6.59 4.93
CA GLU A 30 -12.65 7.11 6.24
C GLU A 30 -11.53 7.89 6.93
N GLY A 31 -10.31 7.36 6.93
CA GLY A 31 -9.12 8.01 7.48
C GLY A 31 -8.82 9.38 6.84
N ILE A 32 -8.79 9.45 5.51
CA ILE A 32 -8.60 10.71 4.78
C ILE A 32 -9.74 11.68 5.09
N THR A 33 -10.98 11.21 5.16
CA THR A 33 -12.13 12.05 5.52
C THR A 33 -11.99 12.62 6.94
N GLN A 34 -11.51 11.82 7.90
CA GLN A 34 -11.19 12.28 9.25
C GLN A 34 -10.09 13.34 9.23
N MET A 35 -9.00 13.11 8.50
CA MET A 35 -7.90 14.06 8.36
C MET A 35 -8.38 15.40 7.79
N ILE A 36 -9.17 15.37 6.71
CA ILE A 36 -9.76 16.58 6.11
C ILE A 36 -10.62 17.33 7.12
N ASN A 37 -11.44 16.61 7.89
CA ASN A 37 -12.32 17.23 8.88
C ASN A 37 -11.57 17.83 10.07
N SER A 38 -10.40 17.31 10.39
CA SER A 38 -9.55 17.74 11.51
C SER A 38 -8.56 18.85 11.14
N ILE A 39 -8.00 18.82 9.93
CA ILE A 39 -6.90 19.71 9.52
C ILE A 39 -7.42 20.91 8.71
N CYS A 40 -8.41 20.70 7.85
CA CYS A 40 -8.74 21.69 6.81
C CYS A 40 -9.80 22.69 7.29
N GLU A 41 -9.52 23.99 7.07
CA GLU A 41 -10.52 25.05 7.24
C GLU A 41 -11.60 24.91 6.16
N TYR A 42 -11.18 24.73 4.90
CA TYR A 42 -12.06 24.63 3.74
C TYR A 42 -12.31 23.18 3.32
N LYS A 43 -12.96 22.41 4.20
CA LYS A 43 -13.24 20.97 4.04
C LYS A 43 -13.80 20.58 2.67
N ARG A 44 -14.74 21.37 2.15
CA ARG A 44 -15.39 21.13 0.85
C ARG A 44 -14.38 21.14 -0.31
N ASN A 45 -13.38 22.01 -0.26
CA ASN A 45 -12.35 22.07 -1.29
C ASN A 45 -11.48 20.82 -1.25
N PHE A 46 -11.10 20.38 -0.06
CA PHE A 46 -10.33 19.15 0.13
C PHE A 46 -11.09 17.88 -0.27
N LEU A 47 -12.38 17.79 0.06
CA LEU A 47 -13.23 16.70 -0.43
C LEU A 47 -13.31 16.70 -1.96
N PHE A 48 -13.43 17.88 -2.59
CA PHE A 48 -13.39 17.99 -4.05
C PHE A 48 -12.05 17.50 -4.63
N TYR A 49 -10.90 17.86 -4.04
CA TYR A 49 -9.60 17.36 -4.49
C TYR A 49 -9.52 15.84 -4.33
N TYR A 50 -9.93 15.34 -3.16
CA TYR A 50 -9.95 13.91 -2.86
C TYR A 50 -10.79 13.11 -3.85
N GLU A 51 -12.01 13.55 -4.13
CA GLU A 51 -12.90 12.90 -5.10
C GLU A 51 -12.29 12.81 -6.50
N ASN A 52 -11.63 13.87 -6.97
CA ASN A 52 -10.97 13.87 -8.27
C ASN A 52 -9.77 12.91 -8.30
N TYR A 53 -8.93 12.88 -7.25
CA TYR A 53 -7.78 11.98 -7.19
C TYR A 53 -8.17 10.51 -6.98
N SER A 54 -9.18 10.23 -6.15
CA SER A 54 -9.76 8.90 -5.99
C SER A 54 -10.37 8.40 -7.31
N GLY A 55 -11.12 9.26 -8.00
CA GLY A 55 -11.61 8.99 -9.35
C GLY A 55 -10.47 8.73 -10.36
N ALA A 56 -9.41 9.53 -10.32
CA ALA A 56 -8.26 9.35 -11.20
C ALA A 56 -7.53 8.02 -10.95
N LEU A 57 -7.39 7.61 -9.68
CA LEU A 57 -6.83 6.32 -9.32
C LEU A 57 -7.69 5.17 -9.87
N LYS A 58 -9.02 5.27 -9.77
CA LYS A 58 -9.96 4.29 -10.33
C LYS A 58 -9.81 4.18 -11.85
N GLU A 59 -9.81 5.29 -12.57
CA GLU A 59 -9.61 5.30 -14.03
C GLU A 59 -8.25 4.74 -14.43
N SER A 60 -7.18 5.09 -13.69
CA SER A 60 -5.84 4.58 -13.92
C SER A 60 -5.74 3.06 -13.73
N ARG A 61 -6.44 2.51 -12.72
CA ARG A 61 -6.50 1.06 -12.48
C ARG A 61 -7.17 0.33 -13.65
N SER A 62 -8.21 0.91 -14.21
CA SER A 62 -8.93 0.42 -15.40
C SER A 62 -8.17 0.63 -16.73
N GLY A 63 -7.05 1.35 -16.72
CA GLY A 63 -6.24 1.62 -17.92
C GLY A 63 -6.64 2.89 -18.69
N ASN A 64 -7.61 3.66 -18.19
CA ASN A 64 -8.11 4.88 -18.81
C ASN A 64 -7.24 6.10 -18.42
N ILE A 65 -5.99 6.12 -18.91
CA ILE A 65 -4.99 7.13 -18.50
C ILE A 65 -5.44 8.57 -18.80
N LEU A 66 -6.03 8.83 -19.98
CA LEU A 66 -6.50 10.17 -20.35
C LEU A 66 -7.61 10.68 -19.42
N ALA A 67 -8.52 9.80 -18.99
CA ALA A 67 -9.59 10.17 -18.07
C ALA A 67 -9.03 10.49 -16.67
N ALA A 68 -8.05 9.72 -16.21
CA ALA A 68 -7.34 10.00 -14.97
C ALA A 68 -6.61 11.35 -15.00
N GLU A 69 -5.90 11.65 -16.09
CA GLU A 69 -5.22 12.94 -16.28
C GLU A 69 -6.20 14.12 -16.30
N ALA A 70 -7.37 13.96 -16.91
CA ALA A 70 -8.40 14.99 -16.92
C ALA A 70 -8.92 15.32 -15.51
N LEU A 71 -9.14 14.30 -14.67
CA LEU A 71 -9.55 14.46 -13.27
C LEU A 71 -8.47 15.17 -12.44
N ILE A 72 -7.21 14.78 -12.61
CA ILE A 72 -6.08 15.41 -11.92
C ILE A 72 -5.90 16.85 -12.37
N SER A 73 -5.97 17.11 -13.68
CA SER A 73 -5.89 18.46 -14.24
C SER A 73 -7.02 19.34 -13.70
N ARG A 74 -8.22 18.78 -13.54
CA ARG A 74 -9.35 19.48 -12.92
C ARG A 74 -9.05 19.84 -11.46
N ALA A 75 -8.55 18.92 -10.64
CA ALA A 75 -8.16 19.23 -9.26
C ALA A 75 -7.06 20.31 -9.19
N LYS A 76 -6.01 20.18 -10.01
CA LYS A 76 -4.87 21.11 -10.07
C LYS A 76 -5.26 22.51 -10.56
N LYS A 77 -6.33 22.65 -11.35
CA LYS A 77 -6.82 23.97 -11.81
C LYS A 77 -7.41 24.81 -10.67
N TYR A 78 -7.98 24.18 -9.64
CA TYR A 78 -8.73 24.86 -8.58
C TYR A 78 -8.00 24.88 -7.23
N ILE A 79 -6.76 24.40 -7.19
CA ILE A 79 -5.92 24.51 -5.99
C ILE A 79 -5.09 25.80 -6.07
N ASP A 80 -5.14 26.60 -5.01
CA ASP A 80 -4.16 27.64 -4.76
C ASP A 80 -3.37 27.25 -3.52
N LYS A 81 -2.15 26.73 -3.71
CA LYS A 81 -1.31 26.30 -2.59
C LYS A 81 -0.81 27.45 -1.72
N SER A 82 -0.85 28.69 -2.22
CA SER A 82 -0.33 29.86 -1.50
C SER A 82 -1.21 30.27 -0.32
N VAL A 83 -2.48 29.89 -0.34
CA VAL A 83 -3.45 30.19 0.73
C VAL A 83 -3.63 29.06 1.74
N LEU A 84 -3.01 27.90 1.50
CA LEU A 84 -3.10 26.75 2.41
C LEU A 84 -2.11 26.88 3.56
N SER A 85 -2.53 26.45 4.74
CA SER A 85 -1.61 26.24 5.85
C SER A 85 -0.54 25.19 5.50
N LYS A 86 0.51 25.10 6.31
CA LYS A 86 1.56 24.08 6.14
C LYS A 86 0.99 22.65 6.24
N GLU A 87 0.04 22.42 7.14
CA GLU A 87 -0.58 21.09 7.32
C GLU A 87 -1.55 20.76 6.20
N GLU A 88 -2.36 21.72 5.75
CA GLU A 88 -3.23 21.55 4.58
C GLU A 88 -2.42 21.26 3.31
N ASN A 89 -1.29 21.95 3.11
CA ASN A 89 -0.39 21.65 2.00
C ASN A 89 0.10 20.19 2.05
N LYS A 90 0.52 19.72 3.23
CA LYS A 90 0.97 18.33 3.40
C LYS A 90 -0.16 17.31 3.20
N LEU A 91 -1.36 17.60 3.67
CA LEU A 91 -2.51 16.72 3.46
C LEU A 91 -2.91 16.68 1.98
N TYR A 92 -2.86 17.82 1.29
CA TYR A 92 -3.07 17.85 -0.16
C TYR A 92 -2.04 16.97 -0.87
N ASP A 93 -0.76 17.10 -0.49
CA ASP A 93 0.32 16.30 -1.07
C ASP A 93 0.17 14.80 -0.75
N LEU A 94 -0.29 14.45 0.46
CA LEU A 94 -0.59 13.07 0.84
C LEU A 94 -1.70 12.46 -0.03
N ILE A 95 -2.70 13.27 -0.43
CA ILE A 95 -3.79 12.84 -1.30
C ILE A 95 -3.31 12.67 -2.75
N CYS A 96 -2.53 13.63 -3.28
CA CYS A 96 -2.22 13.65 -4.71
C CYS A 96 -1.00 12.81 -5.11
N THR A 97 0.06 12.87 -4.32
CA THR A 97 1.36 12.26 -4.64
C THR A 97 1.27 10.75 -4.92
N PRO A 98 0.56 9.92 -4.12
CA PRO A 98 0.44 8.49 -4.43
C PRO A 98 -0.27 8.21 -5.76
N VAL A 99 -1.24 9.05 -6.13
CA VAL A 99 -1.99 8.89 -7.39
C VAL A 99 -1.12 9.31 -8.58
N ASP A 100 -0.40 10.41 -8.46
CA ASP A 100 0.58 10.83 -9.47
C ASP A 100 1.68 9.75 -9.64
N ALA A 101 2.19 9.18 -8.54
CA ALA A 101 3.16 8.07 -8.57
C ALA A 101 2.61 6.85 -9.35
N TYR A 102 1.36 6.49 -9.11
CA TYR A 102 0.70 5.39 -9.81
C TYR A 102 0.53 5.66 -11.31
N LEU A 103 0.27 6.91 -11.71
CA LEU A 103 0.22 7.29 -13.12
C LEU A 103 1.59 7.17 -13.80
N PHE A 104 2.66 7.61 -13.16
CA PHE A 104 4.02 7.41 -13.69
C PHE A 104 4.35 5.93 -13.82
N TYR A 105 3.98 5.11 -12.84
CA TYR A 105 4.08 3.65 -12.93
C TYR A 105 3.34 3.08 -14.15
N LYS A 106 2.10 3.52 -14.40
CA LYS A 106 1.32 3.11 -15.57
C LYS A 106 1.95 3.53 -16.91
N LYS A 107 2.60 4.69 -16.92
CA LYS A 107 3.38 5.21 -18.06
C LYS A 107 4.78 4.56 -18.20
N LYS A 108 5.14 3.64 -17.31
CA LYS A 108 6.46 2.99 -17.22
C LYS A 108 7.61 3.94 -16.92
N ASP A 109 7.32 5.11 -16.36
CA ASP A 109 8.33 5.98 -15.77
C ASP A 109 8.56 5.56 -14.31
N TYR A 110 9.31 4.47 -14.15
CA TYR A 110 9.52 3.83 -12.85
C TYR A 110 10.41 4.66 -11.92
N VAL A 111 11.33 5.44 -12.47
CA VAL A 111 12.20 6.33 -11.67
C VAL A 111 11.36 7.40 -10.98
N THR A 112 10.47 8.07 -11.73
CA THR A 112 9.58 9.08 -11.14
C THR A 112 8.57 8.44 -10.19
N ALA A 113 8.02 7.27 -10.55
CA ALA A 113 7.10 6.55 -9.67
C ALA A 113 7.75 6.22 -8.31
N ILE A 114 8.97 5.66 -8.29
CA ILE A 114 9.70 5.36 -7.04
C ILE A 114 9.93 6.63 -6.23
N LYS A 115 10.36 7.72 -6.87
CA LYS A 115 10.61 9.00 -6.19
C LYS A 115 9.35 9.51 -5.47
N MET A 116 8.23 9.55 -6.17
CA MET A 116 6.96 10.04 -5.61
C MET A 116 6.39 9.08 -4.56
N THR A 117 6.59 7.77 -4.72
CA THR A 117 6.24 6.79 -3.69
C THR A 117 7.07 6.99 -2.42
N LYS A 118 8.38 7.29 -2.53
CA LYS A 118 9.22 7.68 -1.37
C LYS A 118 8.72 8.98 -0.71
N GLU A 119 8.39 9.99 -1.51
CA GLU A 119 7.80 11.25 -1.00
C GLU A 119 6.51 10.99 -0.22
N THR A 120 5.67 10.07 -0.70
CA THR A 120 4.45 9.64 0.00
C THR A 120 4.78 8.99 1.34
N MET A 121 5.76 8.08 1.42
CA MET A 121 6.18 7.46 2.69
C MET A 121 6.65 8.48 3.74
N ILE A 122 7.30 9.57 3.30
CA ILE A 122 7.73 10.66 4.17
C ILE A 122 6.52 11.46 4.68
N LEU A 123 5.55 11.73 3.80
CA LEU A 123 4.28 12.37 4.18
C LEU A 123 3.49 11.49 5.15
N ASP A 124 3.44 10.18 4.92
CA ASP A 124 2.79 9.22 5.81
C ASP A 124 3.40 9.29 7.22
N SER A 125 4.73 9.33 7.30
CA SER A 125 5.46 9.45 8.58
C SER A 125 5.14 10.73 9.34
N TYR A 126 4.76 11.80 8.64
CA TYR A 126 4.34 13.04 9.29
C TYR A 126 2.98 12.91 9.99
N PHE A 127 2.08 12.09 9.43
CA PHE A 127 0.70 11.96 9.91
C PHE A 127 0.44 10.73 10.77
N GLU A 128 1.30 9.70 10.75
CA GLU A 128 1.05 8.41 11.41
C GLU A 128 0.88 8.49 12.94
N GLU A 129 1.47 9.50 13.62
CA GLU A 129 1.26 9.71 15.05
C GLU A 129 -0.16 10.20 15.37
N GLN A 130 -0.71 11.09 14.54
CA GLN A 130 -2.05 11.66 14.74
C GLN A 130 -3.14 10.79 14.11
N PHE A 131 -2.83 10.09 13.02
CA PHE A 131 -3.75 9.28 12.24
C PHE A 131 -3.12 7.90 12.00
N PRO A 132 -3.26 6.96 12.95
CA PRO A 132 -2.58 5.66 12.89
C PRO A 132 -2.85 4.85 11.62
N ILE A 133 -3.99 5.04 10.96
CA ILE A 133 -4.34 4.35 9.71
C ILE A 133 -3.35 4.65 8.58
N VAL A 134 -2.70 5.82 8.61
CA VAL A 134 -1.70 6.25 7.64
C VAL A 134 -0.47 5.33 7.67
N PHE A 135 -0.19 4.67 8.80
CA PHE A 135 0.87 3.68 8.89
C PHE A 135 0.66 2.50 7.90
N TYR A 136 -0.58 2.06 7.70
CA TYR A 136 -0.89 1.02 6.71
C TYR A 136 -0.75 1.52 5.27
N HIS A 137 -1.08 2.78 5.02
CA HIS A 137 -0.82 3.42 3.73
C HIS A 137 0.68 3.50 3.43
N LYS A 138 1.50 3.78 4.45
CA LYS A 138 2.96 3.76 4.38
C LYS A 138 3.53 2.39 4.01
N ILE A 139 2.98 1.32 4.58
CA ILE A 139 3.32 -0.08 4.20
C ILE A 139 2.87 -0.36 2.76
N GLN A 140 1.68 0.09 2.37
CA GLN A 140 1.18 -0.03 1.01
C GLN A 140 2.11 0.66 -0.01
N GLN A 141 2.76 1.78 0.37
CA GLN A 141 3.77 2.41 -0.48
C GLN A 141 5.02 1.52 -0.65
N MET A 142 5.45 0.78 0.37
CA MET A 142 6.57 -0.18 0.19
C MET A 142 6.18 -1.30 -0.79
N GLN A 143 4.95 -1.81 -0.69
CA GLN A 143 4.43 -2.78 -1.65
C GLN A 143 4.35 -2.18 -3.06
N ASN A 144 4.05 -0.89 -3.21
CA ASN A 144 4.11 -0.22 -4.52
C ASN A 144 5.53 -0.21 -5.10
N ILE A 145 6.57 -0.07 -4.27
CA ILE A 145 7.96 -0.19 -4.72
C ILE A 145 8.28 -1.61 -5.18
N SER A 146 7.85 -2.66 -4.46
CA SER A 146 8.08 -4.04 -4.90
C SER A 146 7.38 -4.35 -6.22
N ARG A 147 6.14 -3.85 -6.42
CA ARG A 147 5.43 -3.92 -7.70
C ARG A 147 6.24 -3.29 -8.84
N ILE A 148 6.88 -2.15 -8.60
CA ILE A 148 7.75 -1.49 -9.59
C ILE A 148 8.95 -2.38 -9.92
N TYR A 149 9.65 -2.92 -8.90
CA TYR A 149 10.79 -3.82 -9.12
C TYR A 149 10.42 -5.09 -9.90
N PHE A 150 9.26 -5.71 -9.64
CA PHE A 150 8.78 -6.81 -10.48
C PHE A 150 8.57 -6.41 -11.94
N ARG A 151 8.02 -5.21 -12.20
CA ARG A 151 7.88 -4.70 -13.58
C ARG A 151 9.22 -4.47 -14.26
N GLU A 152 10.22 -4.05 -13.51
CA GLU A 152 11.60 -3.89 -13.99
C GLU A 152 12.39 -5.21 -14.06
N GLN A 153 11.77 -6.37 -13.77
CA GLN A 153 12.42 -7.68 -13.69
C GLN A 153 13.53 -7.77 -12.61
N LYS A 154 13.49 -6.87 -11.63
CA LYS A 154 14.37 -6.84 -10.45
C LYS A 154 13.78 -7.67 -9.31
N ILE A 155 13.74 -8.99 -9.51
CA ILE A 155 13.01 -9.91 -8.62
C ILE A 155 13.62 -9.93 -7.22
N ASN A 156 14.94 -9.97 -7.11
CA ASN A 156 15.62 -10.00 -5.82
C ASN A 156 15.29 -8.75 -5.00
N GLU A 157 15.34 -7.57 -5.63
CA GLU A 157 15.02 -6.30 -4.99
C GLU A 157 13.54 -6.24 -4.58
N ALA A 158 12.63 -6.80 -5.39
CA ALA A 158 11.22 -6.91 -5.03
C ALA A 158 11.01 -7.80 -3.80
N LEU A 159 11.67 -8.97 -3.75
CA LEU A 159 11.56 -9.90 -2.63
C LEU A 159 12.21 -9.35 -1.35
N GLU A 160 13.32 -8.61 -1.43
CA GLU A 160 13.91 -7.94 -0.26
C GLU A 160 12.96 -6.91 0.36
N VAL A 161 12.26 -6.12 -0.46
CA VAL A 161 11.22 -5.20 0.04
C VAL A 161 10.09 -5.96 0.71
N LEU A 162 9.63 -7.06 0.12
CA LEU A 162 8.55 -7.88 0.67
C LEU A 162 8.98 -8.58 1.97
N LYS A 163 10.24 -9.02 2.07
CA LYS A 163 10.81 -9.58 3.29
C LYS A 163 10.77 -8.58 4.44
N LEU A 164 11.10 -7.31 4.17
CA LEU A 164 10.96 -6.24 5.16
C LEU A 164 9.50 -6.05 5.59
N ILE A 165 8.57 -6.00 4.62
CA ILE A 165 7.13 -5.87 4.89
C ILE A 165 6.64 -7.03 5.79
N PHE A 166 6.97 -8.27 5.46
CA PHE A 166 6.57 -9.43 6.26
C PHE A 166 7.25 -9.46 7.63
N SER A 167 8.53 -9.07 7.72
CA SER A 167 9.23 -8.95 9.02
C SER A 167 8.53 -7.95 9.95
N LEU A 168 8.02 -6.84 9.40
CA LEU A 168 7.22 -5.87 10.14
C LEU A 168 5.85 -6.43 10.50
N LEU A 169 5.10 -6.96 9.53
CA LEU A 169 3.70 -7.37 9.74
C LEU A 169 3.56 -8.64 10.59
N ILE A 170 4.44 -9.63 10.40
CA ILE A 170 4.38 -10.93 11.07
C ILE A 170 5.17 -10.87 12.37
N ASN A 171 6.47 -10.59 12.28
CA ASN A 171 7.40 -10.66 13.41
C ASN A 171 7.42 -9.37 14.26
N LYS A 172 6.69 -8.32 13.85
CA LYS A 172 6.69 -7.00 14.51
C LYS A 172 8.10 -6.43 14.66
N THR A 173 8.95 -6.68 13.67
CA THR A 173 10.32 -6.17 13.65
C THR A 173 10.32 -4.72 13.17
N GLU A 174 11.03 -3.84 13.87
CA GLU A 174 11.29 -2.49 13.38
C GLU A 174 12.16 -2.55 12.12
N ILE A 175 11.75 -1.82 11.09
CA ILE A 175 12.46 -1.77 9.80
C ILE A 175 12.74 -0.33 9.39
N THR A 176 13.76 -0.16 8.54
CA THR A 176 14.04 1.10 7.86
C THR A 176 14.18 0.85 6.36
N TYR A 177 13.50 1.67 5.55
CA TYR A 177 13.59 1.59 4.09
C TYR A 177 13.63 2.99 3.48
N PHE A 178 14.60 3.27 2.61
CA PHE A 178 14.83 4.63 2.04
C PHE A 178 14.87 5.75 3.09
N ASP A 179 15.51 5.50 4.23
CA ASP A 179 15.61 6.44 5.37
C ASP A 179 14.27 6.71 6.07
N VAL A 180 13.24 5.91 5.79
CA VAL A 180 11.94 5.96 6.45
C VAL A 180 11.85 4.83 7.46
N HIS A 181 11.56 5.18 8.72
CA HIS A 181 11.46 4.23 9.83
C HIS A 181 10.03 3.71 10.00
N TYR A 182 9.89 2.42 10.31
CA TYR A 182 8.60 1.78 10.56
C TYR A 182 8.63 1.11 11.94
N HIS A 183 8.08 1.80 12.92
CA HIS A 183 8.04 1.30 14.29
C HIS A 183 6.81 0.38 14.48
N PRO A 184 6.97 -0.87 14.95
CA PRO A 184 5.89 -1.85 15.02
C PRO A 184 4.75 -1.46 15.97
N SER A 185 4.98 -0.56 16.94
CA SER A 185 3.92 -0.06 17.83
C SER A 185 2.75 0.60 17.08
N PHE A 186 2.95 1.13 15.87
CA PHE A 186 1.86 1.68 15.06
C PHE A 186 0.91 0.62 14.51
N LEU A 187 1.34 -0.64 14.41
CA LEU A 187 0.46 -1.75 14.08
C LEU A 187 -0.61 -1.94 15.16
N GLU A 188 -0.21 -1.82 16.43
CA GLU A 188 -1.04 -2.07 17.62
C GLU A 188 -1.99 -0.91 17.93
N ARG A 189 -1.70 0.29 17.40
CA ARG A 189 -2.61 1.45 17.45
C ARG A 189 -3.80 1.34 16.50
N ASN A 190 -3.82 0.30 15.67
CA ASN A 190 -4.86 0.03 14.69
C ASN A 190 -5.57 -1.30 15.00
N ASN A 191 -6.66 -1.57 14.30
CA ASN A 191 -7.36 -2.84 14.43
C ASN A 191 -6.48 -3.99 13.92
N GLU A 192 -6.33 -5.06 14.72
CA GLU A 192 -5.57 -6.26 14.36
C GLU A 192 -6.03 -6.90 13.02
N GLY A 193 -7.30 -6.75 12.66
CA GLY A 193 -7.84 -7.16 11.36
C GLY A 193 -7.17 -6.46 10.17
N LEU A 194 -6.70 -5.21 10.31
CA LEU A 194 -5.93 -4.52 9.25
C LEU A 194 -4.60 -5.20 8.99
N ARG A 195 -3.89 -5.60 10.07
CA ARG A 195 -2.62 -6.32 9.96
C ARG A 195 -2.81 -7.61 9.18
N LYS A 196 -3.82 -8.39 9.56
CA LYS A 196 -4.18 -9.65 8.90
C LYS A 196 -4.60 -9.44 7.44
N SER A 197 -5.39 -8.41 7.16
CA SER A 197 -5.82 -8.07 5.81
C SER A 197 -4.64 -7.69 4.92
N MET A 198 -3.75 -6.82 5.40
CA MET A 198 -2.53 -6.42 4.68
C MET A 198 -1.60 -7.62 4.42
N ILE A 199 -1.42 -8.53 5.40
CA ILE A 199 -0.64 -9.77 5.18
C ILE A 199 -1.25 -10.56 4.03
N TYR A 200 -2.57 -10.81 4.06
CA TYR A 200 -3.25 -11.54 3.01
C TYR A 200 -3.14 -10.86 1.65
N ASP A 201 -3.35 -9.55 1.56
CA ASP A 201 -3.33 -8.80 0.30
C ASP A 201 -1.94 -8.80 -0.34
N VAL A 202 -0.88 -8.57 0.46
CA VAL A 202 0.52 -8.65 0.01
C VAL A 202 0.84 -10.06 -0.47
N PHE A 203 0.45 -11.08 0.30
CA PHE A 203 0.77 -12.47 0.03
C PHE A 203 0.04 -13.01 -1.20
N ASN A 204 -1.27 -12.74 -1.30
CA ASN A 204 -2.10 -13.13 -2.43
C ASN A 204 -1.62 -12.47 -3.74
N GLU A 205 -1.24 -11.18 -3.70
CA GLU A 205 -0.64 -10.55 -4.88
C GLU A 205 0.69 -11.18 -5.27
N LEU A 206 1.54 -11.52 -4.30
CA LEU A 206 2.84 -12.13 -4.57
C LEU A 206 2.70 -13.50 -5.23
N VAL A 207 1.82 -14.36 -4.74
CA VAL A 207 1.49 -15.66 -5.36
C VAL A 207 0.98 -15.43 -6.78
N ALA A 208 -0.01 -14.55 -6.98
CA ALA A 208 -0.54 -14.24 -8.30
C ALA A 208 0.49 -13.60 -9.25
N THR A 209 1.55 -12.99 -8.72
CA THR A 209 2.68 -12.45 -9.49
C THR A 209 3.64 -13.56 -9.85
N GLY A 210 3.98 -14.45 -8.92
CA GLY A 210 4.83 -15.62 -9.16
C GLY A 210 4.28 -16.51 -10.28
N GLU A 211 2.99 -16.83 -10.24
CA GLU A 211 2.30 -17.67 -11.23
C GLU A 211 2.32 -17.13 -12.66
N LYS A 212 2.63 -15.84 -12.87
CA LYS A 212 2.74 -15.22 -14.19
C LYS A 212 4.15 -15.25 -14.78
N HIS A 213 5.14 -15.69 -14.00
CA HIS A 213 6.53 -15.76 -14.43
C HIS A 213 6.88 -17.12 -15.05
N GLU A 214 7.99 -17.15 -15.79
CA GLU A 214 8.59 -18.40 -16.27
C GLU A 214 9.03 -19.31 -15.11
N GLU A 215 9.07 -20.61 -15.35
CA GLU A 215 9.22 -21.66 -14.33
C GLU A 215 10.29 -21.38 -13.28
N ALA A 216 11.52 -21.04 -13.67
CA ALA A 216 12.60 -20.78 -12.72
C ALA A 216 12.33 -19.58 -11.79
N LYS A 217 11.76 -18.50 -12.33
CA LYS A 217 11.41 -17.29 -11.57
C LYS A 217 10.15 -17.50 -10.73
N ARG A 218 9.16 -18.21 -11.29
CA ARG A 218 7.96 -18.63 -10.56
C ARG A 218 8.38 -19.42 -9.33
N ASP A 219 9.20 -20.45 -9.50
CA ASP A 219 9.61 -21.32 -8.40
C ASP A 219 10.38 -20.55 -7.33
N TYR A 220 11.28 -19.64 -7.73
CA TYR A 220 11.98 -18.77 -6.77
C TYR A 220 11.02 -17.88 -5.96
N ILE A 221 10.00 -17.30 -6.59
CA ILE A 221 9.00 -16.47 -5.89
C ILE A 221 8.11 -17.33 -4.99
N LEU A 222 7.67 -18.49 -5.45
CA LEU A 222 6.80 -19.39 -4.68
C LEU A 222 7.53 -20.06 -3.53
N ASP A 223 8.82 -20.36 -3.67
CA ASP A 223 9.67 -20.82 -2.58
C ASP A 223 9.76 -19.75 -1.47
N PHE A 224 9.93 -18.47 -1.84
CA PHE A 224 9.84 -17.37 -0.88
C PHE A 224 8.47 -17.29 -0.19
N CYS A 225 7.36 -17.42 -0.93
CA CYS A 225 6.02 -17.47 -0.32
C CYS A 225 5.89 -18.65 0.65
N ASN A 226 6.44 -19.80 0.29
CA ASN A 226 6.41 -21.00 1.11
C ASN A 226 7.26 -20.85 2.39
N GLU A 227 8.36 -20.08 2.36
CA GLU A 227 9.10 -19.74 3.58
C GLU A 227 8.26 -18.84 4.51
N ILE A 228 7.55 -17.85 3.95
CA ILE A 228 6.73 -16.92 4.74
C ILE A 228 5.50 -17.61 5.35
N ILE A 229 4.80 -18.47 4.60
CA ILE A 229 3.58 -19.15 5.12
C ILE A 229 3.89 -20.14 6.23
N ASN A 230 5.10 -20.73 6.20
CA ASN A 230 5.58 -21.67 7.20
C ASN A 230 6.37 -20.97 8.33
N ASN A 231 6.36 -19.64 8.38
CA ASN A 231 6.98 -18.89 9.46
C ASN A 231 6.24 -19.20 10.78
N PRO A 232 6.95 -19.64 11.85
CA PRO A 232 6.31 -20.04 13.10
C PRO A 232 5.57 -18.88 13.80
N ASP A 233 5.97 -17.63 13.54
CA ASP A 233 5.33 -16.44 14.10
C ASP A 233 4.06 -16.06 13.33
N LEU A 234 3.86 -16.61 12.13
CA LEU A 234 2.60 -16.50 11.40
C LEU A 234 1.62 -17.55 11.94
N ASN A 235 1.00 -17.25 13.09
CA ASN A 235 0.00 -18.12 13.67
C ASN A 235 -1.31 -18.07 12.88
N LEU A 236 -1.43 -18.92 11.85
CA LEU A 236 -2.63 -19.05 11.00
C LEU A 236 -3.90 -19.40 11.82
N ASN A 237 -3.76 -20.04 12.99
CA ASN A 237 -4.88 -20.42 13.84
C ASN A 237 -5.45 -19.23 14.64
N GLU A 238 -4.61 -18.27 15.02
CA GLU A 238 -5.04 -17.00 15.65
C GLU A 238 -5.73 -16.05 14.65
N LEU A 239 -5.69 -16.38 13.35
CA LEU A 239 -6.41 -15.68 12.31
C LEU A 239 -7.90 -16.07 12.22
N HIS A 240 -8.34 -17.12 12.94
CA HIS A 240 -9.70 -17.65 12.85
C HIS A 240 -10.74 -17.08 13.84
N VAL A 241 -10.38 -16.08 14.65
CA VAL A 241 -11.31 -15.43 15.60
C VAL A 241 -12.02 -14.25 14.96
#